data_AF-A0AAV1UPI1-F1
#
_entry.id   AF-A0AAV1UPI1-F1
#
_cell.length_a   1.000
_cell.length_b   1.000
_cell.length_c   1.000
_cell.angle_alpha   90.00
_cell.angle_beta   90.00
_cell.angle_gamma   90.00
#
_symmetry.space_group_name_H-M   'P 1'
#
loop_
_entity.id
_entity.type
_entity.pdbx_description
1 polymer ?
#
loop_
_entity_poly.entity_id
_entity_poly.type
_entity_poly.pdbx_seq_one_letter_code
_entity_poly.pdbx_strand_id
1 'polypeptide(L)'
;MSDYEEEEEKWVQWFCSLSGNESFCEVAQSYIEDSFNLYGLRAMVPNYQDALNIILDLTDIPYDDDVPAYAAELYGLIHARYIITAHGLDAMMKKYREGDFGLCPRALCDGQPVVPAGLHDEWKKSEVKVYCPKCQDVYAPASEYQTPTIDGAYFGTTFPHLFFLTYKELEPAPSTLLYVPRVFGYKIHNKSENRRRLAILAKEGADEEKTQQQRRTLTGARRKGEASSTADASSSRVKKRTKQEA
;
A
#
# COMPACT_ATOMS: atom_id res chain seq x y z
N MET A 1 44.81 -6.76 10.69
CA MET A 1 44.01 -7.44 9.65
C MET A 1 42.70 -7.74 10.34
N SER A 2 41.69 -6.91 10.13
CA SER A 2 40.37 -7.18 10.68
C SER A 2 39.83 -8.40 9.95
N ASP A 3 39.58 -9.48 10.69
CA ASP A 3 38.65 -10.52 10.27
C ASP A 3 37.32 -9.82 10.04
N TYR A 4 37.09 -9.41 8.80
CA TYR A 4 35.75 -9.18 8.30
C TYR A 4 35.20 -10.59 8.11
N GLU A 5 34.54 -11.12 9.13
CA GLU A 5 33.60 -12.21 8.94
C GLU A 5 32.60 -11.68 7.90
N GLU A 6 32.68 -12.18 6.66
CA GLU A 6 31.60 -11.98 5.69
C GLU A 6 30.36 -12.58 6.36
N GLU A 7 29.44 -11.72 6.81
CA GLU A 7 28.13 -12.17 7.27
C GLU A 7 27.53 -12.99 6.13
N GLU A 8 27.39 -14.30 6.37
CA GLU A 8 26.80 -15.22 5.41
C GLU A 8 25.40 -14.71 5.07
N GLU A 9 25.16 -14.43 3.79
CA GLU A 9 23.89 -13.92 3.30
C GLU A 9 22.78 -14.92 3.65
N LYS A 10 21.75 -14.49 4.38
CA LYS A 10 20.65 -15.37 4.75
C LYS A 10 19.77 -15.70 3.56
N TRP A 11 19.14 -16.87 3.55
CA TRP A 11 18.25 -17.31 2.47
C TRP A 11 17.16 -16.28 2.13
N VAL A 12 16.56 -15.65 3.16
CA VAL A 12 15.53 -14.61 2.97
C VAL A 12 16.07 -13.37 2.25
N GLN A 13 17.30 -12.96 2.56
CA GLN A 13 17.96 -11.82 1.93
C GLN A 13 18.30 -12.16 0.48
N TRP A 14 18.94 -13.31 0.28
CA TRP A 14 19.22 -13.86 -1.04
C TRP A 14 17.96 -13.93 -1.91
N PHE A 15 16.88 -14.55 -1.42
CA PHE A 15 15.63 -14.71 -2.16
C PHE A 15 15.02 -13.36 -2.58
N CYS A 16 15.01 -12.38 -1.68
CA CYS A 16 14.50 -11.04 -1.98
C CYS A 16 15.39 -10.24 -2.94
N SER A 17 16.69 -10.60 -3.06
CA SER A 17 17.64 -9.97 -3.98
C SER A 17 17.53 -10.48 -5.42
N LEU A 18 16.89 -11.64 -5.63
CA LEU A 18 16.76 -12.24 -6.96
C LEU A 18 15.96 -11.34 -7.91
N SER A 19 16.38 -11.30 -9.17
CA SER A 19 15.65 -10.58 -10.21
C SER A 19 14.24 -11.15 -10.38
N GLY A 20 13.24 -10.27 -10.38
CA GLY A 20 11.82 -10.60 -10.36
C GLY A 20 11.21 -10.56 -8.96
N ASN A 21 12.00 -10.70 -7.89
CA ASN A 21 11.51 -10.74 -6.52
C ASN A 21 11.50 -9.37 -5.82
N GLU A 22 11.63 -8.27 -6.57
CA GLU A 22 11.78 -6.91 -6.03
C GLU A 22 10.56 -6.47 -5.21
N SER A 23 9.40 -7.10 -5.43
CA SER A 23 8.18 -6.82 -4.67
C SER A 23 8.13 -7.46 -3.28
N PHE A 24 8.98 -8.44 -2.98
CA PHE A 24 9.03 -9.07 -1.66
C PHE A 24 9.75 -8.18 -0.65
N CYS A 25 9.28 -8.19 0.60
CA CYS A 25 10.06 -7.71 1.73
C CYS A 25 10.65 -8.88 2.51
N GLU A 26 11.75 -8.62 3.23
CA GLU A 26 12.37 -9.60 4.10
C GLU A 26 11.49 -9.84 5.33
N VAL A 27 10.93 -11.05 5.44
CA VAL A 27 10.14 -11.46 6.61
C VAL A 27 11.09 -11.67 7.78
N ALA A 28 10.79 -11.03 8.92
CA ALA A 28 11.59 -11.19 10.13
C ALA A 28 11.65 -12.66 10.57
N GLN A 29 12.87 -13.16 10.84
CA GLN A 29 13.10 -14.55 11.26
C GLN A 29 12.22 -14.96 12.46
N SER A 30 12.06 -14.08 13.46
CA SER A 30 11.21 -14.33 14.62
C SER A 30 9.72 -14.53 14.30
N TYR A 31 9.24 -13.98 13.18
CA TYR A 31 7.87 -14.21 12.70
C TYR A 31 7.71 -15.62 12.12
N ILE A 32 8.73 -16.10 11.39
CA ILE A 32 8.78 -17.42 10.76
C ILE A 32 8.95 -18.52 11.81
N GLU A 33 9.77 -18.29 12.85
CA GLU A 33 9.99 -19.24 13.93
C GLU A 33 8.74 -19.50 14.78
N ASP A 34 7.82 -18.54 14.87
CA ASP A 34 6.56 -18.72 15.57
C ASP A 34 5.55 -19.54 14.74
N SER A 35 5.46 -20.82 15.10
CA SER A 35 4.55 -21.78 14.47
C SER A 35 3.07 -21.36 14.43
N PHE A 36 2.63 -20.47 15.33
CA PHE A 36 1.26 -19.95 15.32
C PHE A 36 0.98 -19.16 14.03
N ASN A 37 1.95 -18.37 13.57
CA ASN A 37 1.83 -17.58 12.33
C ASN A 37 1.76 -18.47 11.09
N LEU A 38 2.31 -19.68 11.17
CA LEU A 38 2.39 -20.65 10.07
C LEU A 38 1.23 -21.65 10.04
N TYR A 39 0.24 -21.48 10.92
CA TYR A 39 -0.88 -22.41 11.04
C TYR A 39 -1.58 -22.69 9.70
N GLY A 40 -1.79 -23.97 9.38
CA GLY A 40 -2.47 -24.43 8.16
C GLY A 40 -1.59 -24.53 6.91
N LEU A 41 -0.39 -23.91 6.87
CA LEU A 41 0.48 -23.95 5.68
C LEU A 41 1.09 -25.34 5.42
N ARG A 42 1.27 -26.15 6.47
CA ARG A 42 1.82 -27.52 6.36
C ARG A 42 1.03 -28.43 5.41
N ALA A 43 -0.28 -28.23 5.29
CA ALA A 43 -1.12 -29.02 4.39
C ALA A 43 -1.10 -28.51 2.94
N MET A 44 -0.56 -27.31 2.71
CA MET A 44 -0.55 -26.64 1.40
C MET A 44 0.73 -26.90 0.63
N VAL A 45 1.88 -26.99 1.31
CA VAL A 45 3.20 -27.09 0.66
C VAL A 45 3.82 -28.48 0.84
N PRO A 46 4.31 -29.12 -0.25
CA PRO A 46 5.06 -30.37 -0.13
C PRO A 46 6.36 -30.17 0.65
N ASN A 47 6.83 -31.20 1.36
CA ASN A 47 8.08 -31.16 2.11
C ASN A 47 8.21 -29.96 3.06
N TYR A 48 7.09 -29.53 3.68
CA TYR A 48 7.00 -28.34 4.52
C TYR A 48 8.15 -28.16 5.53
N GLN A 49 8.57 -29.24 6.19
CA GLN A 49 9.64 -29.15 7.19
C GLN A 49 10.99 -28.83 6.56
N ASP A 50 11.30 -29.45 5.42
CA ASP A 50 12.54 -29.20 4.68
C ASP A 50 12.52 -27.78 4.11
N ALA A 51 11.37 -27.34 3.57
CA ALA A 51 11.15 -25.97 3.12
C ALA A 51 11.45 -24.95 4.23
N LEU A 52 10.90 -25.19 5.42
CA LEU A 52 11.08 -24.31 6.57
C LEU A 52 12.53 -24.30 7.07
N ASN A 53 13.19 -25.46 7.08
CA ASN A 53 14.60 -25.55 7.47
C ASN A 53 15.50 -24.77 6.50
N ILE A 54 15.20 -24.80 5.20
CA ILE A 54 15.92 -24.00 4.19
C ILE A 54 15.72 -22.50 4.43
N ILE A 55 14.47 -22.05 4.60
CA ILE A 55 14.14 -20.62 4.82
C ILE A 55 14.79 -20.07 6.10
N LEU A 56 14.99 -20.93 7.11
CA LEU A 56 15.60 -20.58 8.40
C LEU A 56 17.12 -20.83 8.44
N ASP A 57 17.77 -21.09 7.30
CA ASP A 57 19.20 -21.34 7.20
C ASP A 57 19.67 -22.52 8.10
N LEU A 58 18.81 -23.52 8.33
CA LEU A 58 19.10 -24.72 9.15
C LEU A 58 19.65 -25.89 8.33
N THR A 59 20.02 -25.64 7.07
CA THR A 59 20.54 -26.64 6.13
C THR A 59 21.79 -26.13 5.42
N ASP A 60 22.74 -27.02 5.14
CA ASP A 60 23.96 -26.68 4.40
C ASP A 60 23.75 -26.63 2.86
N ILE A 61 22.52 -26.35 2.40
CA ILE A 61 22.20 -26.28 0.97
C ILE A 61 22.62 -24.91 0.44
N PRO A 62 23.51 -24.82 -0.57
CA PRO A 62 23.90 -23.54 -1.15
C PRO A 62 22.71 -22.83 -1.80
N TYR A 63 22.68 -21.51 -1.70
CA TYR A 63 21.62 -20.65 -2.25
C TYR A 63 21.83 -20.38 -3.75
N ASP A 64 21.76 -21.43 -4.56
CA ASP A 64 21.90 -21.35 -6.03
C ASP A 64 20.70 -22.00 -6.74
N ASP A 65 20.90 -22.38 -8.01
CA ASP A 65 19.87 -23.00 -8.85
C ASP A 65 19.33 -24.34 -8.27
N ASP A 66 20.00 -24.94 -7.29
CA ASP A 66 19.58 -26.19 -6.66
C ASP A 66 18.54 -25.99 -5.54
N VAL A 67 18.20 -24.74 -5.16
CA VAL A 67 17.19 -24.48 -4.12
C VAL A 67 15.82 -25.01 -4.57
N PRO A 68 15.22 -25.95 -3.82
CA PRO A 68 13.93 -26.52 -4.20
C PRO A 68 12.81 -25.48 -4.24
N ALA A 69 12.00 -25.52 -5.30
CA ALA A 69 10.91 -24.57 -5.52
C ALA A 69 9.93 -24.47 -4.33
N TYR A 70 9.73 -25.56 -3.57
CA TYR A 70 8.82 -25.58 -2.42
C TYR A 70 9.23 -24.61 -1.30
N ALA A 71 10.50 -24.21 -1.21
CA ALA A 71 10.97 -23.21 -0.24
C ALA A 71 10.45 -21.83 -0.61
N ALA A 72 10.59 -21.43 -1.88
CA ALA A 72 10.01 -20.20 -2.42
C ALA A 72 8.48 -20.20 -2.32
N GLU A 73 7.84 -21.34 -2.60
CA GLU A 73 6.38 -21.49 -2.48
C GLU A 73 5.89 -21.29 -1.03
N LEU A 74 6.58 -21.86 -0.05
CA LEU A 74 6.27 -21.65 1.37
C LEU A 74 6.51 -20.20 1.78
N TYR A 75 7.67 -19.63 1.43
CA TYR A 75 8.01 -18.25 1.78
C TYR A 75 6.99 -17.26 1.25
N GLY A 76 6.51 -17.43 0.00
CA GLY A 76 5.46 -16.59 -0.56
C GLY A 76 4.16 -16.62 0.25
N LEU A 77 3.73 -17.79 0.74
CA LEU A 77 2.53 -17.90 1.58
C LEU A 77 2.73 -17.29 2.98
N ILE A 78 3.96 -17.34 3.51
CA ILE A 78 4.32 -16.67 4.76
C ILE A 78 4.30 -15.15 4.57
N HIS A 79 4.90 -14.68 3.47
CA HIS A 79 4.97 -13.27 3.12
C HIS A 79 3.57 -12.63 3.03
N ALA A 80 2.60 -13.31 2.40
CA ALA A 80 1.21 -12.84 2.33
C ALA A 80 0.58 -12.56 3.72
N ARG A 81 0.92 -13.38 4.71
CA ARG A 81 0.46 -13.20 6.11
C ARG A 81 1.26 -12.12 6.83
N TYR A 82 2.56 -12.02 6.53
CA TYR A 82 3.44 -11.06 7.17
C TYR A 82 3.10 -9.62 6.78
N ILE A 83 2.86 -9.34 5.49
CA ILE A 83 2.69 -7.96 4.99
C ILE A 83 1.38 -7.29 5.44
N ILE A 84 0.47 -8.01 6.09
CA ILE A 84 -0.72 -7.44 6.74
C ILE A 84 -0.52 -7.19 8.25
N THR A 85 0.64 -7.54 8.81
CA THR A 85 1.02 -7.17 10.19
C THR A 85 1.61 -5.77 10.24
N ALA A 86 1.71 -5.16 11.43
CA ALA A 86 2.31 -3.84 11.58
C ALA A 86 3.77 -3.79 11.06
N HIS A 87 4.59 -4.79 11.39
CA HIS A 87 5.98 -4.85 10.94
C HIS A 87 6.10 -5.07 9.43
N GLY A 88 5.28 -5.95 8.85
CA GLY A 88 5.28 -6.18 7.41
C GLY A 88 4.77 -4.97 6.62
N LEU A 89 3.75 -4.26 7.13
CA LEU A 89 3.29 -3.00 6.55
C LEU A 89 4.40 -1.94 6.54
N ASP A 90 5.15 -1.79 7.63
CA ASP A 90 6.26 -0.84 7.72
C ASP A 90 7.40 -1.21 6.74
N ALA A 91 7.69 -2.51 6.57
CA ALA A 91 8.67 -2.99 5.61
C ALA A 91 8.24 -2.67 4.17
N MET A 92 6.99 -2.96 3.82
CA MET A 92 6.43 -2.64 2.50
C MET A 92 6.35 -1.13 2.24
N MET A 93 6.14 -0.32 3.29
CA MET A 93 6.11 1.14 3.18
C MET A 93 7.47 1.70 2.76
N LYS A 94 8.58 1.14 3.27
CA LYS A 94 9.93 1.56 2.87
C LYS A 94 10.14 1.34 1.37
N LYS A 95 9.85 0.12 0.89
CA LYS A 95 9.90 -0.25 -0.53
C LYS A 95 8.99 0.62 -1.41
N TYR A 96 7.79 0.93 -0.94
CA TYR A 96 6.88 1.83 -1.66
C TYR A 96 7.48 3.23 -1.86
N ARG A 97 8.19 3.76 -0.85
CA ARG A 97 8.85 5.08 -0.93
C ARG A 97 10.08 5.06 -1.84
N GLU A 98 10.76 3.92 -1.92
CA GLU A 98 11.91 3.70 -2.80
C GLU A 98 11.50 3.48 -4.26
N GLY A 99 10.24 3.09 -4.49
CA GLY A 99 9.67 2.92 -5.82
C GLY A 99 9.78 1.51 -6.38
N ASP A 100 10.11 0.53 -5.53
CA ASP A 100 10.41 -0.86 -5.91
C ASP A 100 9.23 -1.57 -6.61
N PHE A 101 8.00 -1.17 -6.30
CA PHE A 101 6.79 -1.78 -6.87
C PHE A 101 6.43 -1.23 -8.26
N GLY A 102 7.19 -0.26 -8.75
CA GLY A 102 6.97 0.38 -10.04
C GLY A 102 5.85 1.43 -10.02
N LEU A 103 5.37 1.76 -11.21
CA LEU A 103 4.48 2.89 -11.45
C LEU A 103 3.21 2.48 -12.19
N CYS A 104 2.16 3.27 -12.03
CA CYS A 104 0.88 3.03 -12.67
C CYS A 104 0.99 3.15 -14.21
N PRO A 105 0.55 2.13 -14.99
CA PRO A 105 0.64 2.17 -16.45
C PRO A 105 -0.36 3.15 -17.09
N ARG A 106 -1.36 3.63 -16.33
CA ARG A 106 -2.35 4.58 -16.83
C ARG A 106 -1.68 5.93 -17.07
N ALA A 107 -1.65 6.37 -18.32
CA ALA A 107 -1.02 7.64 -18.73
C ALA A 107 -1.48 8.88 -17.94
N LEU A 108 -2.74 8.89 -17.46
CA LEU A 108 -3.32 10.01 -16.68
C LEU A 108 -3.16 9.86 -15.16
N CYS A 109 -2.39 8.87 -14.70
CA CYS A 109 -1.98 8.76 -13.31
C CYS A 109 -0.64 9.45 -13.04
N ASP A 110 0.04 10.00 -14.05
CA ASP A 110 1.27 10.80 -13.88
C ASP A 110 2.36 10.05 -13.10
N GLY A 111 2.61 8.80 -13.48
CA GLY A 111 3.65 7.97 -12.85
C GLY A 111 3.41 7.67 -11.37
N GLN A 112 2.15 7.55 -10.93
CA GLN A 112 1.82 7.22 -9.54
C GLN A 112 2.47 5.88 -9.10
N PRO A 113 3.23 5.85 -7.98
CA PRO A 113 3.69 4.60 -7.38
C PRO A 113 2.55 3.65 -7.02
N VAL A 114 2.75 2.36 -7.26
CA VAL A 114 1.76 1.29 -7.04
C VAL A 114 2.21 0.37 -5.91
N VAL A 115 1.35 -0.58 -5.51
CA VAL A 115 1.69 -1.65 -4.57
C VAL A 115 1.29 -3.00 -5.16
N PRO A 116 1.99 -4.10 -4.85
CA PRO A 116 1.61 -5.43 -5.33
C PRO A 116 0.26 -5.87 -4.74
N ALA A 117 -0.48 -6.68 -5.50
CA ALA A 117 -1.81 -7.14 -5.16
C ALA A 117 -2.07 -8.54 -5.74
N GLY A 118 -2.70 -9.41 -4.96
CA GLY A 118 -3.34 -10.63 -5.46
C GLY A 118 -4.77 -10.36 -5.91
N LEU A 119 -5.23 -11.07 -6.95
CA LEU A 119 -6.66 -11.14 -7.28
C LEU A 119 -7.39 -12.23 -6.48
N HIS A 120 -6.64 -13.21 -6.01
CA HIS A 120 -7.12 -14.34 -5.22
C HIS A 120 -6.11 -14.64 -4.10
N ASP A 121 -6.61 -15.03 -2.93
CA ASP A 121 -5.77 -15.53 -1.84
C ASP A 121 -5.45 -17.04 -1.99
N GLU A 122 -6.17 -17.71 -2.89
CA GLU A 122 -5.94 -19.12 -3.21
C GLU A 122 -4.75 -19.27 -4.16
N TRP A 123 -3.82 -20.12 -3.76
CA TRP A 123 -2.58 -20.39 -4.47
C TRP A 123 -2.80 -21.04 -5.86
N LYS A 124 -1.92 -20.70 -6.82
CA LYS A 124 -1.90 -21.14 -8.23
C LYS A 124 -3.11 -20.72 -9.06
N LYS A 125 -3.81 -19.66 -8.66
CA LYS A 125 -4.95 -19.13 -9.42
C LYS A 125 -4.60 -18.01 -10.38
N SER A 126 -3.76 -17.08 -9.96
CA SER A 126 -3.42 -15.91 -10.75
C SER A 126 -2.08 -15.34 -10.33
N GLU A 127 -1.36 -14.80 -11.30
CA GLU A 127 -0.14 -14.04 -11.07
C GLU A 127 -0.39 -12.75 -10.28
N VAL A 128 0.68 -12.23 -9.68
CA VAL A 128 0.68 -10.93 -9.02
C VAL A 128 0.26 -9.81 -9.99
N LYS A 129 -0.50 -8.87 -9.44
CA LYS A 129 -0.93 -7.64 -10.08
C LYS A 129 -0.43 -6.45 -9.27
N VAL A 130 -0.60 -5.25 -9.80
CA VAL A 130 -0.29 -4.01 -9.09
C VAL A 130 -1.55 -3.16 -8.93
N TYR A 131 -1.79 -2.68 -7.73
CA TYR A 131 -2.88 -1.77 -7.40
C TYR A 131 -2.38 -0.32 -7.40
N CYS A 132 -3.06 0.55 -8.16
CA CYS A 132 -2.78 1.97 -8.15
C CYS A 132 -3.74 2.73 -7.21
N PRO A 133 -3.25 3.42 -6.18
CA PRO A 133 -4.12 4.15 -5.26
C PRO A 133 -4.77 5.39 -5.88
N LYS A 134 -4.20 5.96 -6.94
CA LYS A 134 -4.71 7.18 -7.60
C LYS A 134 -5.90 6.93 -8.53
N CYS A 135 -5.92 5.82 -9.24
CA CYS A 135 -7.06 5.44 -10.08
C CYS A 135 -7.89 4.30 -9.51
N GLN A 136 -7.47 3.75 -8.37
CA GLN A 136 -8.18 2.70 -7.62
C GLN A 136 -8.51 1.49 -8.50
N ASP A 137 -7.52 1.06 -9.29
CA ASP A 137 -7.67 -0.02 -10.26
C ASP A 137 -6.40 -0.89 -10.27
N VAL A 138 -6.55 -2.10 -10.81
CA VAL A 138 -5.55 -3.16 -10.78
C VAL A 138 -5.01 -3.45 -12.17
N TYR A 139 -3.68 -3.56 -12.30
CA TYR A 139 -3.00 -3.75 -13.57
C TYR A 139 -2.05 -4.94 -13.52
N ALA A 140 -1.74 -5.50 -14.70
CA ALA A 140 -0.59 -6.38 -14.81
C ALA A 140 0.70 -5.55 -14.60
N PRO A 141 1.69 -6.08 -13.84
CA PRO A 141 2.98 -5.42 -13.71
C PRO A 141 3.64 -5.32 -15.09
N ALA A 142 4.48 -4.29 -15.27
CA ALA A 142 5.33 -4.22 -16.46
C ALA A 142 6.34 -5.38 -16.36
N SER A 143 6.18 -6.39 -17.20
CA SER A 143 7.09 -7.54 -17.25
C SER A 143 8.19 -7.26 -18.26
N GLU A 144 9.44 -7.41 -17.83
CA GLU A 144 10.57 -7.59 -18.72
C GLU A 144 10.56 -9.05 -19.21
N TYR A 145 10.87 -9.26 -20.49
CA TYR A 145 10.95 -10.61 -21.05
C TYR A 145 11.99 -11.42 -20.26
N GLN A 146 11.56 -12.52 -19.62
CA GLN A 146 12.35 -13.53 -18.86
C GLN A 146 12.19 -13.52 -17.33
N THR A 147 11.40 -12.63 -16.72
CA THR A 147 11.14 -12.77 -15.27
C THR A 147 10.13 -13.90 -14.98
N PRO A 148 10.41 -14.77 -14.00
CA PRO A 148 9.47 -15.82 -13.60
C PRO A 148 8.19 -15.23 -13.04
N THR A 149 7.06 -15.87 -13.35
CA THR A 149 5.74 -15.40 -12.91
C THR A 149 5.55 -15.65 -11.42
N ILE A 150 5.38 -14.59 -10.65
CA ILE A 150 5.09 -14.67 -9.22
C ILE A 150 3.59 -14.84 -8.98
N ASP A 151 3.22 -15.73 -8.07
CA ASP A 151 1.82 -15.94 -7.66
C ASP A 151 1.29 -14.75 -6.86
N GLY A 152 0.10 -14.26 -7.22
CA GLY A 152 -0.55 -13.15 -6.53
C GLY A 152 -0.99 -13.49 -5.11
N ALA A 153 -1.19 -14.77 -4.79
CA ALA A 153 -1.53 -15.22 -3.44
C ALA A 153 -0.41 -14.90 -2.42
N TYR A 154 0.83 -14.67 -2.86
CA TYR A 154 1.95 -14.29 -2.00
C TYR A 154 1.89 -12.85 -1.49
N PHE A 155 0.95 -12.06 -2.02
CA PHE A 155 0.62 -10.71 -1.56
C PHE A 155 -0.81 -10.62 -1.04
N GLY A 156 -1.70 -11.45 -1.58
CA GLY A 156 -3.10 -11.52 -1.18
C GLY A 156 -3.92 -10.31 -1.63
N THR A 157 -5.24 -10.41 -1.47
CA THR A 157 -6.17 -9.36 -1.89
C THR A 157 -6.28 -8.23 -0.87
N THR A 158 -5.90 -8.48 0.38
CA THR A 158 -6.12 -7.54 1.50
C THR A 158 -5.05 -6.46 1.58
N PHE A 159 -3.80 -6.81 1.28
CA PHE A 159 -2.64 -5.95 1.53
C PHE A 159 -2.76 -4.52 0.97
N PRO A 160 -3.10 -4.30 -0.32
CA PRO A 160 -3.17 -2.94 -0.87
C PRO A 160 -4.12 -2.03 -0.10
N HIS A 161 -5.28 -2.57 0.27
CA HIS A 161 -6.33 -1.81 0.93
C HIS A 161 -5.98 -1.52 2.38
N LEU A 162 -5.46 -2.52 3.11
CA LEU A 162 -5.00 -2.34 4.48
C LEU A 162 -3.83 -1.35 4.57
N PHE A 163 -2.93 -1.38 3.58
CA PHE A 163 -1.79 -0.48 3.48
C PHE A 163 -2.23 0.99 3.44
N PHE A 164 -3.13 1.37 2.52
CA PHE A 164 -3.62 2.75 2.42
C PHE A 164 -4.61 3.14 3.53
N LEU A 165 -5.29 2.17 4.16
CA LEU A 165 -6.07 2.42 5.39
C LEU A 165 -5.16 2.79 6.57
N THR A 166 -3.98 2.20 6.65
CA THR A 166 -2.98 2.44 7.70
C THR A 166 -2.20 3.73 7.44
N TYR A 167 -1.66 3.92 6.23
CA TYR A 167 -0.86 5.08 5.83
C TYR A 167 -1.65 6.04 4.95
N LYS A 168 -2.69 6.66 5.52
CA LYS A 168 -3.63 7.54 4.78
C LYS A 168 -2.94 8.74 4.15
N GLU A 169 -1.82 9.17 4.70
CA GLU A 169 -0.99 10.26 4.16
C GLU A 169 -0.33 9.92 2.83
N LEU A 170 -0.21 8.63 2.49
CA LEU A 170 0.35 8.16 1.22
C LEU A 170 -0.72 8.00 0.13
N GLU A 171 -2.00 8.13 0.47
CA GLU A 171 -3.10 8.05 -0.49
C GLU A 171 -3.18 9.35 -1.32
N PRO A 172 -2.95 9.30 -2.64
CA PRO A 172 -2.99 10.47 -3.51
C PRO A 172 -4.44 10.92 -3.75
N ALA A 173 -4.61 12.18 -4.15
CA ALA A 173 -5.90 12.65 -4.63
C ALA A 173 -6.37 11.83 -5.84
N PRO A 174 -7.66 11.44 -5.90
CA PRO A 174 -8.19 10.59 -6.95
C PRO A 174 -8.03 11.21 -8.34
N SER A 175 -7.73 10.37 -9.33
CA SER A 175 -7.65 10.80 -10.72
C SER A 175 -9.04 11.14 -11.27
N THR A 176 -9.35 12.43 -11.36
CA THR A 176 -10.57 12.94 -12.02
C THR A 176 -10.41 13.08 -13.53
N LEU A 177 -9.20 12.88 -14.06
CA LEU A 177 -8.88 13.06 -15.47
C LEU A 177 -9.18 11.80 -16.27
N LEU A 178 -10.09 11.92 -17.24
CA LEU A 178 -10.38 10.88 -18.22
C LEU A 178 -9.83 11.28 -19.59
N TYR A 179 -9.35 10.30 -20.35
CA TYR A 179 -8.90 10.53 -21.71
C TYR A 179 -10.08 11.02 -22.57
N VAL A 180 -9.88 12.15 -23.26
CA VAL A 180 -10.88 12.74 -24.14
C VAL A 180 -10.46 12.47 -25.58
N PRO A 181 -11.02 11.45 -26.25
CA PRO A 181 -10.64 11.13 -27.62
C PRO A 181 -11.14 12.19 -28.59
N ARG A 182 -10.30 12.49 -29.58
CA ARG A 182 -10.55 13.51 -30.59
C ARG A 182 -10.21 12.98 -31.98
N VAL A 183 -11.00 13.39 -32.98
CA VAL A 183 -10.73 13.15 -34.40
C VAL A 183 -10.66 14.51 -35.09
N PHE A 184 -9.54 14.83 -35.74
CA PHE A 184 -9.26 16.16 -36.31
C PHE A 184 -9.49 17.32 -35.31
N GLY A 185 -9.17 17.11 -34.03
CA GLY A 185 -9.37 18.10 -32.95
C GLY A 185 -10.78 18.13 -32.35
N TYR A 186 -11.78 17.55 -33.01
CA TYR A 186 -13.16 17.49 -32.52
C TYR A 186 -13.35 16.34 -31.52
N LYS A 187 -14.02 16.64 -30.39
CA LYS A 187 -14.35 15.62 -29.38
C LYS A 187 -15.34 14.62 -29.97
N ILE A 188 -15.08 13.33 -29.78
CA ILE A 188 -16.03 12.28 -30.17
C ILE A 188 -17.25 12.35 -29.24
N HIS A 189 -18.44 12.45 -29.82
CA HIS A 189 -19.69 12.49 -29.06
C HIS A 189 -19.87 11.24 -28.19
N ASN A 190 -20.33 11.43 -26.96
CA ASN A 190 -20.34 10.42 -25.91
C ASN A 190 -21.54 9.45 -26.04
N LYS A 191 -21.52 8.57 -27.06
CA LYS A 191 -22.61 7.61 -27.31
C LYS A 191 -22.47 6.26 -26.57
N SER A 192 -21.29 5.89 -26.07
CA SER A 192 -21.09 4.57 -25.44
C SER A 192 -21.33 4.60 -23.93
N GLU A 193 -22.07 3.63 -23.39
CA GLU A 193 -22.35 3.48 -21.96
C GLU A 193 -21.08 3.36 -21.09
N ASN A 194 -20.03 2.69 -21.58
CA ASN A 194 -18.77 2.51 -20.84
C ASN A 194 -18.11 3.84 -20.42
N ARG A 195 -18.23 4.89 -21.24
CA ARG A 195 -17.65 6.20 -20.94
C ARG A 195 -18.56 7.03 -20.02
N ARG A 196 -19.85 6.69 -19.91
CA ARG A 196 -20.75 7.26 -18.89
C ARG A 196 -20.40 6.72 -17.50
N ARG A 197 -20.12 5.42 -17.35
CA ARG A 197 -19.76 4.81 -16.06
C ARG A 197 -18.51 5.44 -15.44
N LEU A 198 -17.43 5.57 -16.23
CA LEU A 198 -16.20 6.22 -15.76
C LEU A 198 -16.39 7.70 -15.41
N ALA A 199 -17.24 8.41 -16.16
CA ALA A 199 -17.53 9.83 -15.90
C ALA A 199 -18.45 10.07 -14.69
N ILE A 200 -19.30 9.10 -14.32
CA ILE A 200 -20.13 9.14 -13.12
C ILE A 200 -19.25 8.95 -11.88
N LEU A 201 -18.40 7.92 -11.87
CA LEU A 201 -17.46 7.66 -10.76
C LEU A 201 -16.52 8.85 -10.52
N ALA A 202 -16.00 9.46 -11.60
CA ALA A 202 -15.16 10.65 -11.49
C ALA A 202 -15.90 11.89 -10.94
N LYS A 203 -17.22 11.99 -11.13
CA LYS A 203 -18.05 13.08 -10.59
C LYS A 203 -18.41 12.85 -9.13
N GLU A 204 -18.76 11.62 -8.75
CA GLU A 204 -19.08 11.26 -7.36
C GLU A 204 -17.90 11.55 -6.43
N GLY A 205 -16.68 11.15 -6.81
CA GLY A 205 -15.48 11.48 -6.04
C GLY A 205 -15.20 12.99 -5.92
N ALA A 206 -15.43 13.76 -7.00
CA ALA A 206 -15.25 15.21 -6.98
C ALA A 206 -16.29 15.94 -6.12
N ASP A 207 -17.52 15.42 -6.04
CA ASP A 207 -18.58 16.00 -5.23
C ASP A 207 -18.41 15.62 -3.73
N GLU A 208 -17.89 14.44 -3.43
CA GLU A 208 -17.48 14.06 -2.07
C GLU A 208 -16.32 14.90 -1.53
N GLU A 209 -15.28 15.15 -2.33
CA GLU A 209 -14.16 16.03 -1.97
C GLU A 209 -14.64 17.45 -1.65
N LYS A 210 -15.51 18.01 -2.51
CA LYS A 210 -16.10 19.33 -2.27
C LYS A 210 -16.92 19.35 -0.98
N THR A 211 -17.68 18.30 -0.71
CA THR A 211 -18.50 18.18 0.50
C THR A 211 -17.63 18.10 1.77
N GLN A 212 -16.53 17.34 1.72
CA GLN A 212 -15.56 17.28 2.82
C GLN A 212 -14.83 18.61 3.03
N GLN A 213 -14.44 19.29 1.94
CA GLN A 213 -13.76 20.58 2.02
C GLN A 213 -14.69 21.66 2.58
N GLN A 214 -15.98 21.64 2.21
CA GLN A 214 -17.01 22.54 2.75
C GLN A 214 -17.30 22.26 4.24
N ARG A 215 -17.29 20.98 4.67
CA ARG A 215 -17.35 20.62 6.09
C ARG A 215 -16.15 21.13 6.88
N ARG A 216 -14.94 20.98 6.35
CA ARG A 216 -13.70 21.47 6.98
C ARG A 216 -13.71 22.99 7.14
N THR A 217 -14.13 23.75 6.12
CA THR A 217 -14.23 25.22 6.21
C THR A 217 -15.30 25.68 7.20
N LEU A 218 -16.45 25.01 7.26
CA LEU A 218 -17.50 25.28 8.26
C LEU A 218 -17.02 25.02 9.69
N THR A 219 -16.29 23.92 9.93
CA THR A 219 -15.72 23.63 11.27
C THR A 219 -14.62 24.61 11.67
N GLY A 220 -13.80 25.07 10.71
CA GLY A 220 -12.78 26.10 10.95
C GLY A 220 -13.37 27.50 11.20
N ALA A 221 -14.46 27.84 10.52
CA ALA A 221 -15.18 29.09 10.73
C ALA A 221 -15.86 29.13 12.11
N ARG A 222 -16.39 28.00 12.58
CA ARG A 222 -17.02 27.89 13.91
C ARG A 222 -16.02 28.08 15.06
N ARG A 223 -14.80 27.52 14.93
CA ARG A 223 -13.70 27.77 15.89
C ARG A 223 -13.20 29.22 15.90
N LYS A 224 -13.21 29.92 14.75
CA LYS A 224 -12.88 31.35 14.69
C LYS A 224 -14.01 32.24 15.26
N GLY A 225 -15.27 31.84 15.12
CA GLY A 225 -16.42 32.53 15.71
C GLY A 225 -16.46 32.45 17.24
N GLU A 226 -16.09 31.31 17.82
CA GLU A 226 -16.01 31.13 19.29
C GLU A 226 -14.81 31.86 19.92
N ALA A 227 -13.69 32.02 19.20
CA ALA A 227 -12.56 32.81 19.68
C ALA A 227 -12.80 34.33 19.63
N SER A 228 -13.73 34.79 18.79
CA SER A 228 -14.08 36.21 18.66
C SER A 228 -15.15 36.68 19.66
N SER A 229 -15.93 35.77 20.25
CA SER A 229 -17.00 36.12 21.20
C SER A 229 -16.54 36.24 22.66
N THR A 230 -15.30 35.86 22.97
CA THR A 230 -14.73 35.92 24.34
C THR A 230 -13.87 37.16 24.61
N ALA A 231 -13.74 38.11 23.68
CA ALA A 231 -12.80 39.23 23.79
C ALA A 231 -13.44 40.59 24.17
N ASP A 232 -14.77 40.71 24.29
CA ASP A 232 -15.43 42.03 24.41
C ASP A 232 -16.24 42.23 25.70
N ALA A 233 -15.74 41.68 26.82
CA ALA A 233 -16.34 41.86 28.14
C ALA A 233 -15.28 42.19 29.20
N SER A 234 -14.47 43.23 28.99
CA SER A 234 -13.77 43.93 30.09
C SER A 234 -13.07 45.19 29.61
N SER A 235 -13.65 46.37 29.90
CA SER A 235 -12.94 47.51 30.52
C SER A 235 -13.66 48.83 30.28
N SER A 236 -14.28 49.36 31.34
CA SER A 236 -14.38 50.79 31.74
C SER A 236 -15.63 50.95 32.60
N ARG A 237 -15.65 51.63 33.76
CA ARG A 237 -14.66 52.39 34.51
C ARG A 237 -15.25 52.58 35.91
N VAL A 238 -14.48 52.31 36.95
CA VAL A 238 -14.77 52.76 38.32
C VAL A 238 -14.45 54.25 38.43
N LYS A 239 -15.33 55.08 39.02
CA LYS A 239 -15.03 55.99 40.16
C LYS A 239 -16.18 56.95 40.53
N LYS A 240 -16.49 56.91 41.85
CA LYS A 240 -16.83 58.00 42.79
C LYS A 240 -18.11 58.84 42.56
N ARG A 241 -19.00 58.86 43.57
CA ARG A 241 -18.98 59.89 44.65
C ARG A 241 -19.99 59.60 45.77
N THR A 242 -19.59 60.05 46.96
CA THR A 242 -20.20 59.96 48.29
C THR A 242 -21.24 61.06 48.58
N LYS A 243 -22.31 60.64 49.29
CA LYS A 243 -22.96 61.22 50.49
C LYS A 243 -23.87 62.48 50.40
N GLN A 244 -25.13 62.28 50.82
CA GLN A 244 -26.13 63.16 51.47
C GLN A 244 -27.19 62.18 52.04
N GLU A 245 -27.74 62.19 53.26
CA GLU A 245 -27.99 63.20 54.30
C GLU A 245 -28.02 62.54 55.72
N ALA A 246 -28.08 63.42 56.74
CA ALA A 246 -28.19 63.23 58.20
C ALA A 246 -26.90 62.94 58.98
#